data_AF-A0A6A8AP46-F1
#
_entry.id   AF-A0A6A8AP46-F1
#
_cell.length_a   1.000
_cell.length_b   1.000
_cell.length_c   1.000
_cell.angle_alpha   90.00
_cell.angle_beta   90.00
_cell.angle_gamma   90.00
#
_symmetry.space_group_name_H-M   'P 1'
#
loop_
_entity.id
_entity.type
_entity.pdbx_description
1 polymer ?
#
loop_
_entity_poly.entity_id
_entity_poly.type
_entity_poly.pdbx_seq_one_letter_code
_entity_poly.pdbx_strand_id
1 'polypeptide(L)'
;MGKPMAYDAIRKAKALLIRKENIEKAKAVLVRKESAEKTKSFLVRKVNAGRSGKSKLMICIEVLCTLVSNARPMTLTQLRDKLEMDECRLKPHLRLLWNRGLVEEESFGDNKIHYVVTERGLKVLNVISPIIREAHKIQMLEFELISNTLSGAGYS
;
A
#
# COMPACT_ATOMS: atom_id res chain seq x y z
N MET A 1 -12.48 43.61 38.13
CA MET A 1 -13.22 42.69 37.24
C MET A 1 -12.47 42.61 35.91
N GLY A 2 -11.93 41.45 35.52
CA GLY A 2 -11.21 41.38 34.23
C GLY A 2 -10.45 40.10 33.99
N LYS A 3 -11.14 38.98 33.71
CA LYS A 3 -10.55 37.76 33.09
C LYS A 3 -11.48 36.92 32.18
N PRO A 4 -12.55 37.42 31.51
CA PRO A 4 -13.31 36.58 30.57
C PRO A 4 -12.67 36.46 29.17
N MET A 5 -11.91 37.46 28.71
CA MET A 5 -11.41 37.54 27.32
C MET A 5 -10.24 36.60 27.01
N ALA A 6 -9.34 36.36 27.98
CA ALA A 6 -8.16 35.52 27.77
C ALA A 6 -8.50 34.02 27.64
N TYR A 7 -9.51 33.56 28.38
CA TYR A 7 -9.93 32.15 28.36
C TYR A 7 -10.56 31.76 27.02
N ASP A 8 -11.35 32.66 26.42
CA ASP A 8 -11.95 32.43 25.10
C ASP A 8 -10.93 32.48 23.96
N ALA A 9 -9.92 33.35 24.07
CA ALA A 9 -8.81 33.37 23.12
C ALA A 9 -8.01 32.05 23.13
N ILE A 10 -7.70 31.52 24.32
CA ILE A 10 -6.99 30.24 24.48
C ILE A 10 -7.82 29.07 23.93
N ARG A 11 -9.14 29.07 24.20
CA ARG A 11 -10.05 28.03 23.69
C ARG A 11 -10.11 28.01 22.17
N LYS A 12 -10.24 29.18 21.54
CA LYS A 12 -10.23 29.32 20.07
C LYS A 12 -8.89 28.88 19.47
N ALA A 13 -7.76 29.23 20.10
CA ALA A 13 -6.43 28.82 19.64
C ALA A 13 -6.26 27.29 19.64
N LYS A 14 -6.71 26.59 20.70
CA LYS A 14 -6.68 25.12 20.77
C LYS A 14 -7.56 24.47 19.69
N ALA A 15 -8.76 25.00 19.45
CA ALA A 15 -9.65 24.49 18.40
C ALA A 15 -9.04 24.63 16.99
N LEU A 16 -8.33 25.74 16.74
CA LEU A 16 -7.64 25.97 15.47
C LEU A 16 -6.46 25.02 15.27
N LEU A 17 -5.71 24.69 16.33
CA LEU A 17 -4.63 23.70 16.27
C LEU A 17 -5.15 22.30 15.93
N ILE A 18 -6.21 21.85 16.59
CA ILE A 18 -6.84 20.55 16.31
C ILE A 18 -7.35 20.51 14.85
N ARG A 19 -7.96 21.60 14.39
CA ARG A 19 -8.44 21.71 13.01
C ARG A 19 -7.28 21.67 12.00
N LYS A 20 -6.16 22.34 12.28
CA LYS A 20 -4.96 22.32 11.43
C LYS A 20 -4.35 20.92 11.35
N GLU A 21 -4.24 20.23 12.48
CA GLU A 21 -3.74 18.85 12.55
C GLU A 21 -4.64 17.88 11.76
N ASN A 22 -5.96 18.01 11.89
CA ASN A 22 -6.91 17.20 11.12
C ASN A 22 -6.84 17.49 9.61
N ILE A 23 -6.59 18.74 9.21
CA ILE A 23 -6.40 19.13 7.80
C ILE A 23 -5.08 18.55 7.26
N GLU A 24 -3.98 18.57 8.03
CA GLU A 24 -2.73 17.94 7.63
C GLU A 24 -2.87 16.42 7.48
N LYS A 25 -3.55 15.75 8.43
CA LYS A 25 -3.86 14.32 8.33
C LYS A 25 -4.71 14.04 7.08
N ALA A 26 -5.73 14.85 6.80
CA ALA A 26 -6.56 14.70 5.61
C ALA A 26 -5.78 14.93 4.30
N LYS A 27 -4.86 15.91 4.27
CA LYS A 27 -3.97 16.16 3.13
C LYS A 27 -2.99 15.00 2.91
N ALA A 28 -2.42 14.44 3.98
CA ALA A 28 -1.56 13.27 3.90
C ALA A 28 -2.33 12.05 3.34
N VAL A 29 -3.60 11.87 3.72
CA VAL A 29 -4.48 10.83 3.16
C VAL A 29 -4.78 11.06 1.68
N LEU A 30 -5.01 12.31 1.25
CA LEU A 30 -5.24 12.67 -0.15
C LEU A 30 -4.02 12.44 -1.03
N VAL A 31 -2.82 12.85 -0.59
CA VAL A 31 -1.55 12.60 -1.29
C VAL A 31 -1.27 11.10 -1.42
N ARG A 32 -1.60 10.32 -0.39
CA ARG A 32 -1.53 8.85 -0.44
C ARG A 32 -2.51 8.26 -1.47
N LYS A 33 -3.68 8.88 -1.69
CA LYS A 33 -4.70 8.41 -2.64
C LYS A 33 -4.27 8.55 -4.11
N GLU A 34 -3.64 9.67 -4.49
CA GLU A 34 -3.13 9.88 -5.86
C GLU A 34 -1.95 8.94 -6.21
N SER A 35 -1.02 8.76 -5.27
CA SER A 35 0.10 7.82 -5.44
C SER A 35 -0.40 6.36 -5.50
N ALA A 36 -1.44 6.03 -4.73
CA ALA A 36 -2.07 4.72 -4.77
C ALA A 36 -2.79 4.44 -6.09
N GLU A 37 -3.55 5.39 -6.64
CA GLU A 37 -4.28 5.20 -7.92
C GLU A 37 -3.35 4.94 -9.11
N LYS A 38 -2.21 5.62 -9.16
CA LYS A 38 -1.18 5.39 -10.18
C LYS A 38 -0.49 4.03 -10.04
N THR A 39 -0.46 3.47 -8.83
CA THR A 39 0.15 2.17 -8.51
C THR A 39 -0.86 1.00 -8.67
N LYS A 40 -2.15 1.25 -8.40
CA LYS A 40 -3.25 0.28 -8.53
C LYS A 40 -3.48 -0.18 -9.96
N SER A 41 -3.44 0.74 -10.93
CA SER A 41 -3.80 0.42 -12.31
C SER A 41 -2.81 -0.54 -12.99
N PHE A 42 -1.60 -0.69 -12.44
CA PHE A 42 -0.56 -1.54 -13.03
C PHE A 42 -0.49 -2.95 -12.43
N LEU A 43 -0.67 -3.10 -11.11
CA LEU A 43 -0.45 -4.37 -10.43
C LEU A 43 -1.65 -5.34 -10.44
N VAL A 44 -2.79 -4.91 -10.98
CA VAL A 44 -4.06 -5.68 -10.95
C VAL A 44 -4.24 -6.60 -12.17
N ARG A 45 -3.33 -6.63 -13.15
CA ARG A 45 -3.46 -7.58 -14.27
C ARG A 45 -2.96 -8.98 -13.87
N LYS A 46 -3.84 -9.72 -13.19
CA LYS A 46 -3.73 -11.12 -12.75
C LYS A 46 -3.75 -12.05 -13.97
N VAL A 47 -2.61 -12.67 -14.32
CA VAL A 47 -2.61 -13.94 -15.06
C VAL A 47 -2.55 -15.05 -14.02
N ASN A 48 -3.67 -15.72 -13.84
CA ASN A 48 -3.77 -16.92 -13.03
C ASN A 48 -3.16 -18.09 -13.79
N ALA A 49 -2.04 -18.62 -13.30
CA ALA A 49 -1.61 -19.99 -13.56
C ALA A 49 -0.83 -20.50 -12.33
N GLY A 50 -1.36 -21.54 -11.67
CA GLY A 50 -0.58 -22.46 -10.82
C GLY A 50 -0.12 -21.95 -9.44
N ARG A 51 -0.58 -22.62 -8.38
CA ARG A 51 -0.06 -22.45 -7.01
C ARG A 51 1.45 -22.76 -6.95
N SER A 52 2.20 -21.96 -6.16
CA SER A 52 3.58 -22.16 -5.64
C SER A 52 4.77 -21.32 -6.17
N GLY A 53 4.56 -20.15 -6.81
CA GLY A 53 5.69 -19.39 -7.40
C GLY A 53 6.00 -17.97 -6.92
N LYS A 54 5.27 -17.37 -5.96
CA LYS A 54 5.55 -15.96 -5.59
C LYS A 54 6.79 -15.85 -4.72
N SER A 55 7.78 -15.09 -5.17
CA SER A 55 8.97 -14.80 -4.39
C SER A 55 8.60 -14.04 -3.10
N LYS A 56 9.42 -14.17 -2.05
CA LYS A 56 9.21 -13.44 -0.79
C LYS A 56 9.09 -11.93 -1.02
N LEU A 57 9.87 -11.39 -1.96
CA LEU A 57 9.84 -9.98 -2.33
C LEU A 57 8.51 -9.60 -2.99
N MET A 58 8.03 -10.42 -3.93
CA MET A 58 6.75 -10.19 -4.61
C MET A 58 5.60 -10.12 -3.60
N ILE A 59 5.56 -11.05 -2.64
CA ILE A 59 4.53 -11.06 -1.59
C ILE A 59 4.62 -9.79 -0.73
N CYS A 60 5.82 -9.36 -0.34
CA CYS A 60 5.99 -8.13 0.44
C CYS A 60 5.51 -6.89 -0.33
N ILE A 61 5.80 -6.82 -1.63
CA ILE A 61 5.34 -5.73 -2.50
C ILE A 61 3.81 -5.76 -2.63
N GLU A 62 3.21 -6.93 -2.84
CA GLU A 62 1.74 -7.09 -2.90
C GLU A 62 1.05 -6.65 -1.61
N VAL A 63 1.61 -6.98 -0.44
CA VAL A 63 1.12 -6.52 0.86
C VAL A 63 1.17 -5.00 0.95
N LEU A 64 2.32 -4.38 0.66
CA LEU A 64 2.49 -2.93 0.70
C LEU A 64 1.53 -2.22 -0.25
N CYS A 65 1.44 -2.68 -1.50
CA CYS A 65 0.53 -2.12 -2.49
C CYS A 65 -0.93 -2.29 -2.08
N THR A 66 -1.29 -3.42 -1.49
CA THR A 66 -2.64 -3.67 -0.97
C THR A 66 -2.97 -2.69 0.16
N LEU A 67 -2.07 -2.48 1.12
CA LEU A 67 -2.29 -1.52 2.19
C LEU A 67 -2.42 -0.08 1.66
N VAL A 68 -1.54 0.36 0.75
CA VAL A 68 -1.61 1.69 0.12
C VAL A 68 -2.88 1.86 -0.71
N SER A 69 -3.31 0.80 -1.38
CA SER A 69 -4.47 0.82 -2.26
C SER A 69 -5.79 1.00 -1.51
N ASN A 70 -5.81 0.77 -0.20
CA ASN A 70 -7.04 0.86 0.55
C ASN A 70 -7.10 2.17 1.31
N ALA A 71 -8.27 2.80 1.26
CA ALA A 71 -8.48 4.11 1.88
C ALA A 71 -8.45 4.07 3.42
N ARG A 72 -8.44 2.87 4.01
CA ARG A 72 -8.43 2.65 5.45
C ARG A 72 -7.35 1.64 5.84
N PRO A 73 -6.74 1.81 7.03
CA PRO A 73 -5.94 0.79 7.69
C PRO A 73 -6.65 -0.56 7.72
N MET A 74 -5.91 -1.66 7.60
CA MET A 74 -6.50 -3.00 7.53
C MET A 74 -6.16 -3.87 8.70
N THR A 75 -7.11 -4.69 9.12
CA THR A 75 -6.84 -5.80 10.04
C THR A 75 -6.16 -6.97 9.32
N LEU A 76 -5.58 -7.88 10.09
CA LEU A 76 -4.96 -9.10 9.56
C LEU A 76 -5.94 -9.93 8.71
N THR A 77 -7.19 -10.06 9.17
CA THR A 77 -8.25 -10.79 8.47
C THR A 77 -8.56 -10.16 7.12
N GLN A 78 -8.66 -8.83 7.05
CA GLN A 78 -8.92 -8.12 5.79
C GLN A 78 -7.78 -8.29 4.78
N LEU A 79 -6.52 -8.27 5.26
CA LEU A 79 -5.36 -8.53 4.41
C LEU A 79 -5.36 -9.97 3.88
N ARG A 80 -5.62 -10.94 4.76
CA ARG A 80 -5.72 -12.37 4.42
C ARG A 80 -6.72 -12.58 3.28
N ASP A 81 -7.91 -12.02 3.45
CA ASP A 81 -9.01 -12.20 2.51
C ASP A 81 -8.72 -11.50 1.17
N LYS A 82 -8.14 -10.29 1.18
CA LYS A 82 -7.75 -9.58 -0.05
C LYS A 82 -6.61 -10.24 -0.82
N LEU A 83 -5.64 -10.81 -0.12
CA LEU A 83 -4.46 -11.43 -0.72
C LEU A 83 -4.69 -12.91 -1.08
N GLU A 84 -5.87 -13.46 -0.76
CA GLU A 84 -6.20 -14.89 -0.92
C GLU A 84 -5.09 -15.78 -0.31
N MET A 85 -4.58 -15.41 0.87
CA MET A 85 -3.38 -16.00 1.46
C MET A 85 -3.58 -16.37 2.93
N ASP A 86 -3.24 -17.59 3.30
CA ASP A 86 -3.33 -18.07 4.69
C ASP A 86 -2.51 -17.23 5.67
N GLU A 87 -3.01 -17.12 6.89
CA GLU A 87 -2.39 -16.32 7.95
C GLU A 87 -0.97 -16.76 8.29
N CYS A 88 -0.72 -18.08 8.32
CA CYS A 88 0.61 -18.66 8.56
C CYS A 88 1.64 -18.22 7.51
N ARG A 89 1.18 -17.95 6.28
CA ARG A 89 2.04 -17.47 5.18
C ARG A 89 2.18 -15.95 5.22
N LEU A 90 1.11 -15.23 5.55
CA LEU A 90 1.09 -13.77 5.58
C LEU A 90 1.91 -13.17 6.75
N LYS A 91 1.79 -13.75 7.96
CA LYS A 91 2.44 -13.25 9.19
C LYS A 91 3.96 -13.04 9.06
N PRO A 92 4.74 -14.00 8.52
CA PRO A 92 6.17 -13.80 8.32
C PRO A 92 6.52 -12.59 7.45
N HIS A 93 5.72 -12.31 6.41
CA HIS A 93 5.93 -11.17 5.54
C HIS A 93 5.58 -9.85 6.24
N LEU A 94 4.49 -9.80 7.00
CA LEU A 94 4.16 -8.64 7.83
C LEU A 94 5.25 -8.35 8.86
N ARG A 95 5.74 -9.38 9.55
CA ARG A 95 6.86 -9.24 10.50
C ARG A 95 8.12 -8.72 9.81
N LEU A 96 8.43 -9.20 8.61
CA LEU A 96 9.58 -8.69 7.85
C LEU A 96 9.41 -7.20 7.49
N LEU A 97 8.22 -6.81 7.00
CA LEU A 97 7.92 -5.42 6.66
C LEU A 97 7.97 -4.51 7.90
N TRP A 98 7.45 -4.98 9.03
CA TRP A 98 7.55 -4.32 10.33
C TRP A 98 9.00 -4.11 10.76
N ASN A 99 9.80 -5.18 10.77
CA ASN A 99 11.21 -5.13 11.18
C ASN A 99 12.06 -4.19 10.30
N ARG A 100 11.60 -3.92 9.06
CA ARG A 100 12.23 -2.98 8.14
C ARG A 100 11.63 -1.58 8.22
N GLY A 101 10.69 -1.31 9.12
CA GLY A 101 10.00 -0.03 9.25
C GLY A 101 9.24 0.38 8.00
N LEU A 102 8.70 -0.59 7.24
CA LEU A 102 7.88 -0.36 6.05
C LEU A 102 6.38 -0.40 6.35
N VAL A 103 6.00 -1.09 7.42
CA VAL A 103 4.63 -1.20 7.93
C VAL A 103 4.66 -0.96 9.43
N GLU A 104 3.62 -0.32 9.94
CA GLU A 104 3.33 -0.08 11.36
C GLU A 104 1.92 -0.61 11.71
N GLU A 105 1.64 -0.64 13.01
CA GLU A 105 0.49 -1.26 13.65
C GLU A 105 -0.11 -0.14 14.47
N GLU A 106 -1.33 0.24 14.09
CA GLU A 106 -2.09 1.29 14.74
C GLU A 106 -3.30 0.65 15.43
N SER A 107 -3.52 1.04 16.69
CA SER A 107 -4.73 0.72 17.43
C SER A 107 -5.67 1.91 17.38
N PHE A 108 -6.89 1.72 16.87
CA PHE A 108 -7.89 2.79 16.77
C PHE A 108 -8.92 2.76 17.91
N GLY A 109 -8.53 2.24 19.08
CA GLY A 109 -9.40 2.14 20.25
C GLY A 109 -10.44 1.00 20.20
N ASP A 110 -10.48 0.23 19.11
CA ASP A 110 -11.39 -0.90 18.91
C ASP A 110 -10.78 -2.26 19.30
N ASN A 111 -9.69 -2.22 20.08
CA ASN A 111 -8.89 -3.37 20.52
C ASN A 111 -8.36 -4.25 19.37
N LYS A 112 -8.35 -3.73 18.14
CA LYS A 112 -7.86 -4.42 16.94
C LYS A 112 -6.60 -3.74 16.42
N ILE A 113 -5.68 -4.60 16.00
CA ILE A 113 -4.45 -4.18 15.34
C ILE A 113 -4.75 -3.91 13.87
N HIS A 114 -4.41 -2.72 13.41
CA HIS A 114 -4.52 -2.32 12.01
C HIS A 114 -3.13 -2.06 11.43
N TYR A 115 -2.86 -2.60 10.26
CA TYR A 115 -1.60 -2.40 9.55
C TYR A 115 -1.70 -1.16 8.65
N VAL A 116 -0.67 -0.34 8.70
CA VAL A 116 -0.53 0.90 7.93
C VAL A 116 0.86 0.96 7.32
N VAL A 117 0.98 1.49 6.10
CA VAL A 117 2.30 1.69 5.46
C VAL A 117 2.93 2.97 5.98
N THR A 118 4.19 2.88 6.39
CA THR A 118 4.97 4.02 6.89
C THR A 118 5.35 4.97 5.76
N GLU A 119 5.81 6.18 6.09
CA GLU A 119 6.38 7.09 5.08
C GLU A 119 7.56 6.44 4.34
N ARG A 120 8.41 5.70 5.07
CA ARG A 120 9.52 4.94 4.48
C ARG A 120 9.01 3.87 3.52
N GLY A 121 7.95 3.15 3.89
CA GLY A 121 7.27 2.17 3.03
C GLY A 121 6.78 2.78 1.72
N LEU A 122 6.17 3.97 1.78
CA LEU A 122 5.74 4.72 0.60
C LEU A 122 6.92 5.15 -0.28
N LYS A 123 8.00 5.69 0.30
CA LYS A 123 9.22 6.06 -0.45
C LYS A 123 9.82 4.86 -1.19
N VAL A 124 9.90 3.71 -0.53
CA VAL A 124 10.39 2.46 -1.13
C VAL A 124 9.48 2.03 -2.29
N LEU A 125 8.16 2.05 -2.11
CA LEU A 125 7.23 1.74 -3.19
C LEU A 125 7.38 2.69 -4.39
N ASN A 126 7.57 3.99 -4.16
CA ASN A 126 7.76 4.96 -5.23
C ASN A 126 9.02 4.70 -6.06
N VAL A 127 10.09 4.17 -5.45
CA VAL A 127 11.32 3.79 -6.15
C VAL A 127 11.15 2.46 -6.90
N ILE A 128 10.50 1.47 -6.28
CA ILE A 128 10.38 0.12 -6.83
C ILE A 128 9.31 0.05 -7.94
N SER A 129 8.20 0.79 -7.83
CA SER A 129 7.08 0.70 -8.78
C SER A 129 7.49 0.97 -10.23
N PRO A 130 8.29 1.99 -10.56
CA PRO A 130 8.82 2.17 -11.92
C PRO A 130 9.66 0.99 -12.40
N ILE A 131 10.49 0.41 -11.54
CA ILE A 131 11.36 -0.73 -11.90
C ILE A 131 10.52 -1.96 -12.25
N ILE A 132 9.50 -2.27 -11.43
CA ILE A 132 8.56 -3.37 -11.72
C ILE A 132 7.86 -3.12 -13.05
N ARG A 133 7.44 -1.88 -13.31
CA ARG A 133 6.78 -1.51 -14.58
C ARG A 133 7.66 -1.78 -15.79
N GLU A 134 8.92 -1.35 -15.74
CA GLU A 134 9.83 -1.57 -16.87
C GLU A 134 10.21 -3.04 -17.01
N ALA A 135 10.42 -3.77 -15.91
CA ALA A 135 10.68 -5.21 -15.93
C ALA A 135 9.53 -6.00 -16.61
N HIS A 136 8.28 -5.65 -16.29
CA HIS A 136 7.11 -6.25 -16.93
C HIS A 136 7.03 -5.94 -18.43
N LYS A 137 7.40 -4.74 -18.87
CA LYS A 137 7.43 -4.41 -20.31
C LYS A 137 8.44 -5.28 -21.06
N ILE A 138 9.63 -5.48 -20.48
CA ILE A 138 10.66 -6.34 -21.06
C ILE A 138 10.13 -7.76 -21.24
N GLN A 139 9.48 -8.32 -20.21
CA GLN A 139 8.87 -9.65 -20.29
C GLN A 139 7.78 -9.75 -21.38
N MET A 140 6.95 -8.72 -21.54
CA MET A 140 5.92 -8.70 -22.58
C MET A 140 6.52 -8.66 -24.00
N LEU A 141 7.60 -7.91 -24.20
CA LEU A 141 8.30 -7.84 -25.49
C LEU A 141 8.92 -9.21 -25.85
N GLU A 142 9.50 -9.91 -24.87
CA GLU A 142 10.01 -11.27 -25.07
C GLU A 142 8.89 -12.24 -25.46
N PHE A 143 7.73 -12.15 -24.81
CA PHE A 143 6.56 -12.96 -25.13
C PHE A 143 6.02 -12.66 -26.54
N GLU A 144 5.91 -11.39 -26.92
CA GLU A 144 5.49 -10.97 -28.27
C GLU A 144 6.43 -11.51 -29.35
N LEU A 145 7.75 -11.44 -29.12
CA LEU A 145 8.74 -11.99 -30.03
C LEU A 145 8.57 -13.50 -30.23
N ILE A 146 8.38 -14.25 -29.15
CA ILE A 146 8.16 -15.69 -29.19
C ILE A 146 6.85 -16.00 -29.92
N SER A 147 5.76 -15.31 -29.58
CA SER A 147 4.45 -15.50 -30.21
C SER A 147 4.52 -15.27 -31.72
N ASN A 148 5.14 -14.18 -32.15
CA ASN A 148 5.30 -13.85 -33.56
C ASN A 148 6.15 -14.88 -34.31
N THR A 149 7.20 -15.41 -33.65
CA THR A 149 8.06 -16.45 -34.23
C THR A 149 7.29 -17.76 -34.41
N LEU A 150 6.50 -18.17 -33.42
CA LEU A 150 5.68 -19.39 -33.49
C LEU A 150 4.57 -19.28 -34.55
N SER A 151 3.88 -18.14 -34.61
CA SER A 151 2.88 -17.88 -35.65
C SER A 151 3.50 -17.84 -37.05
N GLY A 152 4.68 -17.24 -37.21
CA GLY A 152 5.42 -17.26 -38.47
C GLY A 152 5.90 -18.66 -38.89
N ALA A 153 6.10 -19.56 -37.92
CA ALA A 153 6.44 -20.96 -38.15
C ALA A 153 5.21 -21.87 -38.38
N GLY A 154 4.00 -21.32 -38.43
CA GLY A 154 2.76 -22.06 -38.69
C GLY A 154 2.18 -22.79 -37.48
N TYR A 155 2.69 -22.51 -36.27
CA TYR A 155 2.05 -22.94 -35.03
C TYR A 155 1.04 -21.85 -34.61
N SER A 156 -0.22 -22.04 -34.98
CA SER A 156 -1.34 -21.15 -34.64
C SER A 156 -2.47 -21.92 -33.95
#